data_AF-A0A0F8YL10-F1
#
_entry.id   AF-A0A0F8YL10-F1
#
_cell.length_a   1.000
_cell.length_b   1.000
_cell.length_c   1.000
_cell.angle_alpha   90.00
_cell.angle_beta   90.00
_cell.angle_gamma   90.00
#
_symmetry.space_group_name_H-M   'P 1'
#
loop_
_entity.id
_entity.type
_entity.pdbx_description
1 polymer ?
#
loop_
_entity_poly.entity_id
_entity_poly.type
_entity_poly.pdbx_seq_one_letter_code
_entity_poly.pdbx_strand_id
1 'polypeptide(L)' 'LDPKTICVEASEIPTMELFDKHDFEVVPVPFYKVSPFGGGLHCCTADVYREAAFEDYFPKQVEGF' A
#
# COMPACT_ATOMS: atom_id res chain seq x y z
N LEU A 1 1.50 7.38 4.15
CA LEU A 1 1.31 7.28 5.61
C LEU A 1 2.69 7.07 6.21
N ASP A 2 3.21 5.85 6.24
CA ASP A 2 4.61 5.54 6.60
C ASP A 2 4.86 4.04 6.24
N PRO A 3 6.05 3.46 6.46
CA PRO A 3 6.32 2.05 6.14
C PRO A 3 5.51 1.01 6.93
N LYS A 4 4.84 1.38 8.02
CA LYS A 4 4.08 0.49 8.90
C LYS A 4 2.59 0.82 8.98
N THR A 5 2.09 1.81 8.23
CA THR A 5 0.67 2.16 8.19
C THR A 5 0.09 1.98 6.79
N ILE A 6 -1.02 1.24 6.67
CA ILE A 6 -1.64 0.88 5.38
C ILE A 6 -3.16 1.12 5.37
N CYS A 7 -3.66 1.79 4.32
CA CYS A 7 -5.09 1.86 4.07
C CYS A 7 -5.57 0.62 3.32
N VAL A 8 -6.65 0.01 3.78
CA VAL A 8 -7.27 -1.17 3.15
C VAL A 8 -8.76 -0.92 2.98
N GLU A 9 -9.36 -1.45 1.91
CA GLU A 9 -10.81 -1.37 1.73
C GLU A 9 -11.51 -2.12 2.88
N ALA A 10 -12.51 -1.48 3.51
CA ALA A 10 -13.07 -1.92 4.79
C ALA A 10 -13.75 -3.31 4.77
N SER A 11 -14.14 -3.83 3.60
CA SER A 11 -14.72 -5.16 3.44
C SER A 11 -13.67 -6.27 3.19
N GLU A 12 -12.41 -5.91 2.90
CA GLU A 12 -11.31 -6.85 2.64
C GLU A 12 -10.67 -7.37 3.94
N ILE A 13 -11.50 -8.01 4.78
CA ILE A 13 -11.12 -8.51 6.11
C ILE A 13 -9.88 -9.43 6.08
N PRO A 14 -9.76 -10.42 5.17
CA PRO A 14 -8.59 -11.31 5.15
C PRO A 14 -7.29 -10.56 4.87
N THR A 15 -7.35 -9.49 4.06
CA THR A 15 -6.20 -8.65 3.75
C THR A 15 -5.81 -7.80 4.96
N MET A 16 -6.79 -7.26 5.69
CA MET A 16 -6.52 -6.53 6.93
C MET A 16 -5.87 -7.44 7.99
N GLU A 17 -6.37 -8.66 8.19
CA GLU A 17 -5.78 -9.64 9.11
C GLU A 17 -4.35 -10.04 8.69
N LEU A 18 -4.09 -10.17 7.39
CA LEU A 18 -2.75 -10.45 6.87
C LEU A 18 -1.78 -9.32 7.22
N PHE A 19 -2.18 -8.07 7.04
CA PHE A 19 -1.33 -6.92 7.34
C PHE A 19 -1.11 -6.75 8.85
N ASP A 20 -2.16 -6.90 9.65
CA ASP A 20 -2.08 -6.88 11.12
C ASP A 20 -1.07 -7.91 11.64
N LYS A 21 -1.10 -9.15 11.10
CA LYS A 21 -0.14 -10.21 11.43
C LYS A 21 1.32 -9.86 11.11
N HIS A 22 1.57 -8.92 10.20
CA HIS A 22 2.91 -8.44 9.84
C HIS A 22 3.25 -7.07 10.46
N ASP A 23 2.58 -6.74 11.56
CA ASP A 23 2.79 -5.54 12.37
C ASP A 23 2.54 -4.23 11.60
N PHE A 24 1.52 -4.20 10.73
CA PHE A 24 1.04 -2.96 10.12
C PHE A 24 -0.13 -2.38 10.92
N GLU A 25 -0.14 -1.06 11.11
CA GLU A 25 -1.33 -0.31 11.49
C GLU A 25 -2.28 -0.24 10.28
N VAL A 26 -3.42 -0.93 10.38
CA VAL A 26 -4.41 -1.01 9.31
C VAL A 26 -5.47 0.08 9.48
N VAL A 27 -5.62 0.92 8.46
CA VAL A 27 -6.66 1.96 8.36
C VAL A 27 -7.76 1.48 7.41
N PRO A 28 -8.90 1.00 7.92
CA PRO A 28 -10.01 0.58 7.07
C PRO A 28 -10.69 1.80 6.42
N VAL A 29 -10.90 1.74 5.11
CA VAL A 29 -11.56 2.81 4.34
C VAL A 29 -12.75 2.22 3.56
N PRO A 30 -13.99 2.71 3.79
CA PRO A 30 -15.16 2.21 3.06
C PRO A 30 -15.18 2.75 1.63
N PHE A 31 -14.43 2.10 0.74
CA PHE A 31 -14.11 2.61 -0.60
C PHE A 31 -14.71 1.78 -1.75
N TYR A 32 -15.44 0.70 -1.45
CA TYR A 32 -16.02 -0.21 -2.45
C TYR A 32 -16.82 0.48 -3.57
N LYS A 33 -17.48 1.61 -3.27
CA LYS A 33 -18.28 2.37 -4.25
C LYS A 33 -17.48 2.88 -5.45
N VAL A 34 -16.15 2.95 -5.35
CA VAL A 34 -15.25 3.40 -6.42
C VAL A 34 -14.80 2.23 -7.32
N SER A 35 -14.94 0.98 -6.86
CA SER A 35 -14.54 -0.22 -7.61
C SER A 35 -15.11 -0.29 -9.04
N PRO A 36 -16.40 0.08 -9.31
CA PRO A 36 -16.94 0.09 -10.66
C PRO A 36 -16.25 1.03 -11.65
N PHE A 37 -15.50 2.03 -11.14
CA PHE A 37 -14.71 2.95 -11.96
C PHE A 37 -13.30 2.40 -12.24
N GLY A 38 -13.00 1.17 -11.83
CA GLY A 38 -11.74 0.47 -12.13
C GLY A 38 -10.56 0.87 -11.25
N GLY A 39 -10.79 1.53 -10.11
CA GLY A 39 -9.74 2.03 -9.24
C GLY A 39 -9.92 1.63 -7.77
N GLY A 40 -8.80 1.38 -7.10
CA GLY A 40 -8.70 1.32 -5.65
C GLY A 40 -8.05 2.58 -5.08
N LEU A 41 -7.66 2.54 -3.79
CA LEU A 41 -7.03 3.67 -3.11
C LEU A 41 -5.80 4.20 -3.86
N HIS A 42 -4.87 3.31 -4.26
CA HIS A 42 -3.65 3.71 -4.98
C HIS A 42 -3.98 4.34 -6.35
N CYS A 43 -4.90 3.76 -7.12
CA CYS A 43 -5.31 4.28 -8.42
C CYS A 43 -5.93 5.69 -8.33
N CYS A 44 -6.52 6.04 -7.19
CA CYS A 44 -7.19 7.32 -6.95
C CYS A 44 -6.31 8.35 -6.23
N THR A 45 -5.03 8.06 -6.01
CA THR A 45 -4.09 8.94 -5.31
C THR A 45 -2.81 9.14 -6.11
N ALA A 46 -2.19 10.30 -5.93
CA ALA A 46 -0.83 10.57 -6.41
C ALA A 46 -0.05 11.20 -5.26
N ASP A 47 0.95 10.50 -4.75
CA ASP A 47 1.83 10.95 -3.69
C ASP A 47 2.88 11.93 -4.25
N VAL A 48 2.64 13.23 -4.04
CA VAL A 48 3.50 14.31 -4.54
C VAL A 48 4.78 14.50 -3.72
N TYR A 49 4.82 13.99 -2.49
CA TYR A 49 5.95 14.11 -1.57
C TYR A 49 5.98 12.98 -0.54
N ARG A 50 7.18 12.48 -0.25
CA ARG A 50 7.50 11.59 0.87
C ARG A 50 8.86 11.95 1.45
N GLU A 51 8.97 11.91 2.77
CA GLU A 51 10.26 12.06 3.45
C GLU A 51 11.02 10.73 3.37
N ALA A 52 12.13 10.71 2.63
CA ALA A 52 13.01 9.56 2.46
C ALA A 52 14.35 9.98 1.84
N ALA A 53 15.36 9.11 1.91
CA ALA A 53 16.58 9.23 1.12
C ALA A 53 16.43 8.52 -0.24
N PHE A 54 17.28 8.86 -1.20
CA PHE A 54 17.40 8.13 -2.46
C PHE A 54 18.26 6.88 -2.23
N GLU A 55 17.63 5.71 -2.25
CA GLU A 55 18.24 4.43 -1.87
C GLU A 55 18.07 3.37 -2.96
N ASP A 56 19.08 2.51 -3.12
CA ASP A 56 18.99 1.29 -3.93
C ASP A 56 18.60 0.11 -3.04
N TYR A 57 17.36 -0.37 -3.19
CA TYR A 57 16.85 -1.52 -2.45
C TYR A 57 17.25 -2.87 -3.06
N PHE A 58 17.89 -2.89 -4.24
CA PHE A 58 18.33 -4.10 -4.93
C PHE A 58 19.80 -4.05 -5.37
N PRO A 59 20.77 -3.85 -4.45
CA PRO A 59 22.18 -3.64 -4.78
C PRO A 59 22.90 -4.86 -5.36
N LYS A 60 22.24 -6.03 -5.38
CA LYS A 60 22.77 -7.28 -5.93
C LYS A 60 21.83 -7.76 -7.04
N GLN A 61 22.15 -7.39 -8.26
CA GLN A 61 21.38 -7.77 -9.44
C GLN A 61 22.01 -8.98 -10.14
N VAL A 62 21.21 -9.71 -10.92
CA VAL A 62 21.71 -10.78 -11.78
C VAL A 62 22.35 -10.13 -13.01
N GLU A 63 23.55 -10.57 -13.38
CA GLU A 63 24.24 -10.01 -14.55
C GLU A 63 23.41 -10.24 -15.83
N GLY A 64 23.14 -9.16 -16.57
CA GLY A 64 22.41 -9.21 -17.84
C GLY A 64 20.88 -9.15 -17.76
N PHE A 65 20.30 -8.89 -16.59
CA PHE A 65 18.86 -8.63 -16.39
C PHE A 65 18.61 -7.27 -15.74
#